data_AF-A0A7I7JJK6-F1
#
_entry.id   AF-A0A7I7JJK6-F1
#
_cell.length_a   1.000
_cell.length_b   1.000
_cell.length_c   1.000
_cell.angle_alpha   90.00
_cell.angle_beta   90.00
_cell.angle_gamma   90.00
#
_symmetry.space_group_name_H-M   'P 1'
#
loop_
_entity.id
_entity.type
_entity.pdbx_description
1 polymer ?
#
loop_
_entity_poly.entity_id
_entity_poly.type
_entity_poly.pdbx_seq_one_letter_code
_entity_poly.pdbx_strand_id
1 'polypeptide(L)'
;MTRVHPGWLVALFAAILSVSAWLPWLTTSAHGGGRASAIGGTAGSIALPPRFGVGQLIVLLAAVLLVAGAMIGRGLFSRLASVAALVVSLAIVALGVAFYRLNVVAPITAGYGLYIGAVSVVGALGCSVWALVSAGRRG
;
A
#
# COMPACT_ATOMS: atom_id res chain seq x y z
N MET A 1 -17.27 25.77 -3.05
CA MET A 1 -16.72 24.92 -1.98
C MET A 1 -16.44 23.54 -2.54
N THR A 2 -15.18 23.22 -2.82
CA THR A 2 -14.75 21.91 -3.33
C THR A 2 -14.93 20.86 -2.23
N ARG A 3 -16.04 20.09 -2.28
CA ARG A 3 -16.20 18.95 -1.36
C ARG A 3 -15.19 17.88 -1.76
N VAL A 4 -14.20 17.67 -0.90
CA VAL A 4 -13.22 16.60 -1.04
C VAL A 4 -13.99 15.28 -1.05
N HIS A 5 -13.95 14.56 -2.18
CA HIS A 5 -14.63 13.28 -2.31
C HIS A 5 -13.74 12.20 -1.68
N PRO A 6 -14.23 11.46 -0.68
CA PRO A 6 -13.41 10.50 0.07
C PRO A 6 -12.80 9.41 -0.84
N GLY A 7 -13.46 9.06 -1.95
CA GLY A 7 -12.90 8.14 -2.96
C GLY A 7 -11.62 8.64 -3.64
N TRP A 8 -11.52 9.94 -3.94
CA TRP A 8 -10.32 10.52 -4.53
C TRP A 8 -9.14 10.54 -3.54
N LEU A 9 -9.40 10.68 -2.24
CA LEU A 9 -8.35 10.53 -1.22
C LEU A 9 -7.85 9.09 -1.13
N VAL A 10 -8.75 8.09 -1.19
CA VAL A 10 -8.35 6.67 -1.26
C VAL A 10 -7.45 6.42 -2.47
N ALA A 11 -7.82 6.93 -3.64
CA ALA A 11 -7.02 6.80 -4.86
C ALA A 11 -5.64 7.47 -4.72
N LEU A 12 -5.57 8.65 -4.10
CA LEU A 12 -4.31 9.35 -3.83
C LEU A 12 -3.40 8.51 -2.92
N PHE A 13 -3.91 8.01 -1.79
CA PHE A 13 -3.12 7.18 -0.88
C PHE A 13 -2.68 5.85 -1.53
N ALA A 14 -3.53 5.25 -2.36
CA ALA A 14 -3.17 4.07 -3.14
C ALA A 14 -2.06 4.37 -4.17
N ALA A 15 -2.09 5.54 -4.81
CA ALA A 15 -1.03 5.98 -5.71
C ALA A 15 0.29 6.20 -4.97
N ILE A 16 0.27 6.87 -3.81
CA ILE A 16 1.47 7.07 -2.98
C ILE A 16 2.03 5.72 -2.52
N LEU A 17 1.18 4.79 -2.10
CA LEU A 17 1.59 3.42 -1.74
C LEU A 17 2.25 2.72 -2.93
N SER A 18 1.68 2.82 -4.13
CA SER A 18 2.26 2.23 -5.35
C SER A 18 3.65 2.80 -5.64
N VAL A 19 3.81 4.13 -5.57
CA VAL A 19 5.12 4.79 -5.75
C VAL A 19 6.10 4.36 -4.65
N SER A 20 5.65 4.21 -3.40
CA SER A 20 6.48 3.76 -2.29
C SER A 20 7.10 2.38 -2.53
N ALA A 21 6.42 1.51 -3.28
CA ALA A 21 6.89 0.15 -3.53
C ALA A 21 8.10 0.09 -4.49
N TRP A 22 8.35 1.16 -5.24
CA TRP A 22 9.56 1.32 -6.06
C TRP A 22 10.75 1.82 -5.25
N LEU A 23 10.48 2.46 -4.11
CA LEU A 23 11.50 2.98 -3.21
C LEU A 23 12.08 1.83 -2.36
N PRO A 24 13.27 2.02 -1.76
CA PRO A 24 13.90 1.03 -0.88
C PRO A 24 13.04 0.73 0.35
N TRP A 25 12.51 -0.49 0.41
CA TRP A 25 11.79 -1.00 1.58
C TRP A 25 12.71 -1.72 2.56
N LEU A 26 13.79 -2.31 2.03
CA LEU A 26 14.80 -3.02 2.80
C LEU A 26 16.17 -2.43 2.47
N THR A 27 16.98 -2.23 3.50
CA THR A 27 18.36 -1.73 3.38
C THR A 27 19.28 -2.55 4.28
N THR A 28 20.48 -2.85 3.83
CA THR A 28 21.53 -3.48 4.65
C THR A 28 22.84 -2.71 4.48
N SER A 29 23.62 -2.63 5.56
CA SER A 29 25.00 -2.14 5.55
C SER A 29 26.02 -3.29 5.53
N ALA A 30 25.58 -4.53 5.65
CA ALA A 30 26.46 -5.70 5.63
C ALA A 30 26.97 -6.03 4.22
N HIS A 31 28.21 -6.53 4.15
CA HIS A 31 28.85 -7.09 2.93
C HIS A 31 28.84 -6.11 1.73
N GLY A 32 29.22 -4.85 1.95
CA GLY A 32 29.23 -3.82 0.91
C GLY A 32 27.91 -3.07 0.74
N GLY A 33 26.90 -3.43 1.54
CA GLY A 33 25.60 -2.78 1.57
C GLY A 33 24.66 -3.21 0.44
N GLY A 34 23.39 -2.86 0.59
CA GLY A 34 22.39 -3.20 -0.41
C GLY A 34 21.01 -2.66 -0.08
N ARG A 35 20.15 -2.63 -1.09
CA ARG A 35 18.76 -2.20 -0.97
C ARG A 35 17.86 -3.07 -1.83
N ALA A 36 16.65 -3.29 -1.34
CA ALA A 36 15.59 -3.92 -2.10
C ALA A 36 14.29 -3.13 -2.00
N SER A 37 13.60 -3.01 -3.12
CA SER A 37 12.28 -2.41 -3.26
C SER A 37 11.21 -3.50 -3.23
N ALA A 38 10.00 -3.17 -2.80
CA ALA A 38 8.91 -4.14 -2.67
C ALA A 38 8.49 -4.78 -4.01
N ILE A 39 8.63 -4.06 -5.12
CA ILE A 39 8.32 -4.58 -6.46
C ILE A 39 9.31 -5.66 -6.95
N GLY A 40 10.43 -5.84 -6.24
CA GLY A 40 11.47 -6.83 -6.58
C GLY A 40 12.76 -6.23 -7.15
N GLY A 41 12.88 -4.90 -7.21
CA GLY A 41 14.13 -4.25 -7.58
C GLY A 41 15.20 -4.44 -6.49
N THR A 42 16.36 -4.97 -6.84
CA THR A 42 17.47 -5.20 -5.91
C THR A 42 18.74 -4.51 -6.38
N ALA A 43 19.52 -3.97 -5.44
CA ALA A 43 20.85 -3.43 -5.70
C ALA A 43 21.80 -3.76 -4.54
N GLY A 44 23.04 -4.14 -4.87
CA GLY A 44 24.05 -4.54 -3.88
C GLY A 44 23.90 -5.99 -3.42
N SER A 45 24.24 -6.26 -2.16
CA SER A 45 24.33 -7.62 -1.59
C SER A 45 22.99 -8.30 -1.27
N ILE A 46 21.86 -7.59 -1.45
CA ILE A 46 20.53 -8.17 -1.23
C ILE A 46 20.04 -8.84 -2.52
N ALA A 47 19.97 -10.17 -2.52
CA ALA A 47 19.31 -10.93 -3.58
C ALA A 47 17.93 -11.39 -3.09
N LEU A 48 16.86 -10.91 -3.72
CA LEU A 48 15.51 -11.44 -3.49
C LEU A 48 15.31 -12.69 -4.37
N PRO A 49 14.62 -13.73 -3.87
CA PRO A 49 14.29 -14.90 -4.67
C PRO A 49 13.48 -14.49 -5.92
N PRO A 50 13.74 -15.05 -7.11
CA PRO A 50 13.08 -14.67 -8.37
C PRO A 50 11.67 -15.27 -8.48
N ARG A 51 10.81 -14.98 -7.51
CA ARG A 51 9.43 -15.48 -7.40
C ARG A 51 8.47 -14.35 -7.11
N PHE A 52 7.18 -14.57 -7.38
CA PHE A 52 6.15 -13.62 -6.98
C PHE A 52 6.12 -13.49 -5.45
N GLY A 53 6.46 -12.29 -4.95
CA GLY A 53 6.65 -12.03 -3.52
C GLY A 53 5.51 -11.24 -2.88
N VAL A 54 5.53 -11.16 -1.54
CA VAL A 54 4.59 -10.36 -0.74
C VAL A 54 4.60 -8.89 -1.17
N GLY A 55 5.76 -8.32 -1.50
CA GLY A 55 5.86 -6.93 -1.96
C GLY A 55 5.16 -6.69 -3.31
N GLN A 56 5.24 -7.64 -4.24
CA GLN A 56 4.53 -7.56 -5.53
C GLN A 56 3.02 -7.74 -5.36
N LEU A 57 2.59 -8.59 -4.42
CA LEU A 57 1.18 -8.69 -4.04
C LEU A 57 0.64 -7.38 -3.47
N ILE A 58 1.42 -6.68 -2.63
CA ILE A 58 1.06 -5.36 -2.11
C ILE A 58 0.90 -4.33 -3.25
N VAL A 59 1.80 -4.33 -4.24
CA VAL A 59 1.68 -3.45 -5.42
C VAL A 59 0.41 -3.74 -6.21
N LEU A 60 0.10 -5.02 -6.43
CA LEU A 60 -1.12 -5.44 -7.13
C LEU A 60 -2.37 -4.97 -6.37
N LEU A 61 -2.41 -5.17 -5.05
CA LEU A 61 -3.51 -4.72 -4.21
C LEU A 61 -3.62 -3.18 -4.17
N ALA A 62 -2.50 -2.46 -4.20
CA ALA A 62 -2.49 -1.00 -4.28
C ALA A 62 -3.11 -0.52 -5.60
N ALA A 63 -2.84 -1.19 -6.73
CA ALA A 63 -3.49 -0.88 -8.01
C ALA A 63 -5.00 -1.12 -7.96
N VAL A 64 -5.44 -2.24 -7.36
CA VAL A 64 -6.87 -2.52 -7.15
C VAL A 64 -7.52 -1.45 -6.26
N LEU A 65 -6.84 -1.03 -5.19
CA LEU A 65 -7.31 0.02 -4.29
C LEU A 65 -7.43 1.38 -4.99
N LEU A 66 -6.51 1.70 -5.90
CA LEU A 66 -6.56 2.92 -6.70
C LEU A 66 -7.80 2.92 -7.61
N VAL A 67 -8.06 1.81 -8.30
CA VAL A 67 -9.25 1.67 -9.15
C VAL A 67 -10.53 1.75 -8.30
N ALA A 68 -10.56 1.09 -7.13
CA ALA A 68 -11.69 1.17 -6.21
C ALA A 68 -11.94 2.60 -5.72
N GLY A 69 -10.88 3.34 -5.34
CA GLY A 69 -10.96 4.74 -4.96
C GLY A 69 -11.51 5.62 -6.08
N ALA A 70 -11.04 5.42 -7.32
CA ALA A 70 -11.54 6.12 -8.50
C ALA A 70 -13.03 5.82 -8.76
N MET A 71 -13.47 4.57 -8.63
CA MET A 71 -14.90 4.21 -8.76
C MET A 71 -15.78 4.91 -7.71
N ILE A 72 -15.34 4.94 -6.44
CA ILE A 72 -16.03 5.67 -5.37
C ILE A 72 -16.08 7.17 -5.70
N GLY A 73 -14.96 7.75 -6.16
CA GLY A 73 -14.88 9.16 -6.55
C GLY A 73 -15.78 9.52 -7.73
N ARG A 74 -16.06 8.56 -8.61
CA ARG A 74 -16.97 8.70 -9.76
C ARG A 74 -18.43 8.35 -9.43
N GLY A 75 -18.73 7.88 -8.22
CA GLY A 75 -20.09 7.49 -7.80
C GLY A 75 -20.58 6.15 -8.35
N LEU A 76 -19.69 5.36 -8.97
CA LEU A 76 -20.02 4.05 -9.53
C LEU A 76 -19.92 2.99 -8.43
N PHE A 77 -21.01 2.25 -8.19
CA PHE A 77 -21.07 1.15 -7.21
C PHE A 77 -20.51 1.52 -5.82
N SER A 78 -20.77 2.75 -5.35
CA SER A 78 -20.11 3.36 -4.19
C SER A 78 -20.11 2.47 -2.94
N ARG A 79 -21.20 1.76 -2.66
CA ARG A 79 -21.32 0.85 -1.50
C ARG A 79 -20.40 -0.37 -1.63
N LEU A 80 -20.45 -1.05 -2.78
CA LEU A 80 -19.64 -2.26 -3.05
C LEU A 80 -18.16 -1.91 -3.17
N ALA A 81 -17.84 -0.79 -3.83
CA ALA A 81 -16.48 -0.28 -3.96
C ALA A 81 -15.89 0.14 -2.61
N SER A 82 -16.70 0.72 -1.70
CA SER A 82 -16.24 1.06 -0.34
C SER A 82 -15.91 -0.18 0.49
N VAL A 83 -16.73 -1.24 0.39
CA VAL A 83 -16.45 -2.52 1.07
C VAL A 83 -15.18 -3.16 0.50
N ALA A 84 -15.06 -3.22 -0.83
CA ALA A 84 -13.86 -3.75 -1.48
C ALA A 84 -12.60 -2.96 -1.09
N ALA A 85 -12.66 -1.62 -1.09
CA ALA A 85 -11.55 -0.78 -0.68
C ALA A 85 -11.13 -1.05 0.78
N LEU A 86 -12.10 -1.23 1.69
CA LEU A 86 -11.80 -1.54 3.09
C LEU A 86 -11.13 -2.90 3.26
N VAL A 87 -11.64 -3.94 2.58
CA VAL A 87 -11.05 -5.28 2.59
C VAL A 87 -9.62 -5.26 2.01
N VAL A 88 -9.43 -4.59 0.88
CA VAL A 88 -8.11 -4.47 0.23
C VAL A 88 -7.13 -3.71 1.12
N SER A 89 -7.55 -2.61 1.75
CA SER A 89 -6.69 -1.87 2.67
C SER A 89 -6.28 -2.70 3.89
N LEU A 90 -7.20 -3.50 4.47
CA LEU A 90 -6.86 -4.41 5.58
C LEU A 90 -5.88 -5.51 5.14
N ALA A 91 -6.09 -6.09 3.96
CA ALA A 91 -5.19 -7.08 3.40
C ALA A 91 -3.76 -6.51 3.20
N ILE A 92 -3.65 -5.27 2.70
CA ILE A 92 -2.35 -4.60 2.54
C ILE A 92 -1.67 -4.39 3.91
N VAL A 93 -2.40 -4.00 4.95
CA VAL A 93 -1.82 -3.85 6.30
C VAL A 93 -1.30 -5.20 6.82
N ALA A 94 -2.11 -6.25 6.73
CA ALA A 94 -1.71 -7.58 7.17
C ALA A 94 -0.45 -8.07 6.43
N LEU A 95 -0.40 -7.88 5.11
CA LEU A 95 0.76 -8.22 4.30
C LEU A 95 1.98 -7.35 4.63
N GLY A 96 1.79 -6.06 4.91
CA GLY A 96 2.87 -5.16 5.34
C GLY A 96 3.49 -5.59 6.67
N VAL A 97 2.68 -5.99 7.64
CA VAL A 97 3.15 -6.52 8.92
C VAL A 97 3.88 -7.85 8.72
N ALA A 98 3.31 -8.78 7.93
CA ALA A 98 3.96 -10.04 7.62
C ALA A 98 5.30 -9.81 6.90
N PHE A 99 5.34 -8.89 5.93
CA PHE A 99 6.55 -8.51 5.21
C PHE A 99 7.61 -7.97 6.18
N TYR A 100 7.24 -7.07 7.08
CA TYR A 100 8.14 -6.52 8.09
C TYR A 100 8.73 -7.63 8.97
N ARG A 101 7.89 -8.52 9.50
CA ARG A 101 8.36 -9.61 10.39
C ARG A 101 9.25 -10.62 9.69
N LEU A 102 8.99 -10.91 8.42
CA LEU A 102 9.76 -11.90 7.66
C LEU A 102 11.09 -11.34 7.13
N ASN A 103 11.16 -10.04 6.82
CA ASN A 103 12.31 -9.45 6.12
C ASN A 103 13.17 -8.54 6.99
N VAL A 104 12.64 -7.97 8.09
CA VAL A 104 13.41 -7.12 9.01
C VAL A 104 14.02 -7.99 10.09
N VAL A 105 15.12 -8.64 9.72
CA VAL A 105 15.97 -9.43 10.62
C VAL A 105 17.40 -8.97 10.40
N ALA A 106 18.15 -8.72 11.47
CA ALA A 106 19.55 -8.30 11.38
C ALA A 106 20.34 -9.24 10.45
N PRO A 107 21.09 -8.72 9.46
CA PRO A 107 21.53 -7.33 9.27
C PRO A 107 20.62 -6.43 8.40
N ILE A 108 19.42 -6.89 8.01
CA ILE A 108 18.50 -6.16 7.14
C ILE A 108 17.60 -5.23 7.97
N THR A 109 17.54 -3.97 7.56
CA THR A 109 16.76 -2.89 8.21
C THR A 109 15.67 -2.36 7.28
N ALA A 110 14.61 -1.79 7.87
CA ALA A 110 13.54 -1.16 7.10
C ALA A 110 14.01 0.18 6.49
N GLY A 111 13.87 0.30 5.18
CA GLY A 111 14.14 1.54 4.44
C GLY A 111 12.97 2.53 4.48
N TYR A 112 13.22 3.76 4.02
CA TYR A 112 12.22 4.84 4.02
C TYR A 112 10.96 4.53 3.20
N GLY A 113 11.06 3.72 2.14
CA GLY A 113 9.91 3.30 1.34
C GLY A 113 8.87 2.52 2.14
N LEU A 114 9.30 1.74 3.13
CA LEU A 114 8.40 0.97 4.00
C LEU A 114 7.61 1.90 4.93
N TYR A 115 8.24 2.95 5.46
CA TYR A 115 7.56 3.95 6.28
C TYR A 115 6.55 4.76 5.46
N ILE A 116 6.89 5.18 4.24
CA ILE A 116 5.96 5.87 3.35
C ILE A 116 4.77 4.96 3.01
N GLY A 117 5.03 3.68 2.72
CA GLY A 117 3.98 2.68 2.47
C GLY A 117 3.06 2.49 3.69
N ALA A 118 3.64 2.40 4.89
CA ALA A 118 2.88 2.26 6.14
C ALA A 118 1.96 3.46 6.41
N VAL A 119 2.47 4.69 6.25
CA VAL A 119 1.65 5.91 6.39
C VAL A 119 0.55 5.94 5.34
N SER A 120 0.87 5.55 4.10
CA SER A 120 -0.08 5.57 2.99
C SER A 120 -1.25 4.60 3.19
N VAL A 121 -0.97 3.36 3.63
CA VAL A 121 -2.04 2.37 3.85
C VAL A 121 -2.93 2.75 5.04
N VAL A 122 -2.38 3.36 6.09
CA VAL A 122 -3.16 3.87 7.23
C VAL A 122 -4.07 5.02 6.78
N GLY A 123 -3.54 5.94 5.96
CA GLY A 123 -4.33 7.00 5.33
C GLY A 123 -5.46 6.45 4.47
N ALA A 124 -5.17 5.43 3.64
CA ALA A 124 -6.17 4.77 2.81
C ALA A 124 -7.26 4.07 3.66
N LEU A 125 -6.90 3.40 4.75
CA LEU A 125 -7.85 2.79 5.68
C LEU A 125 -8.80 3.83 6.27
N GLY A 126 -8.25 4.93 6.80
CA GLY A 126 -9.05 6.02 7.36
C GLY A 126 -10.01 6.61 6.32
N CYS A 127 -9.54 6.82 5.09
CA CYS A 127 -10.36 7.33 4.00
C CYS A 127 -11.44 6.33 3.55
N SER A 128 -11.14 5.03 3.51
CA SER A 128 -12.10 3.97 3.20
C SER A 128 -13.21 3.87 4.24
N VAL A 129 -12.87 3.97 5.53
CA VAL A 129 -13.87 4.02 6.62
C VAL A 129 -14.76 5.26 6.47
N TRP A 130 -14.17 6.42 6.20
CA TRP A 130 -14.94 7.64 5.98
C TRP A 130 -15.86 7.54 4.74
N ALA A 131 -15.35 6.99 3.64
CA ALA A 131 -16.14 6.72 2.44
C ALA A 131 -17.36 5.84 2.78
N LEU A 132 -17.15 4.74 3.51
CA LEU A 132 -18.20 3.81 3.92
C LEU A 132 -19.27 4.49 4.80
N VAL A 133 -18.85 5.25 5.81
CA VAL A 133 -19.76 6.01 6.68
C VAL A 133 -20.55 7.06 5.87
N SER A 134 -19.90 7.75 4.94
CA SER A 134 -20.55 8.76 4.11
C SER A 134 -21.56 8.17 3.11
N ALA A 135 -21.29 6.97 2.60
CA ALA A 135 -22.20 6.23 1.73
C ALA A 135 -23.40 5.66 2.52
N GLY A 136 -23.16 5.17 3.74
CA GLY A 136 -24.20 4.64 4.62
C GLY A 136 -25.19 5.70 5.13
N ARG A 137 -24.76 6.95 5.31
CA ARG A 137 -25.65 8.07 5.73
C ARG A 137 -26.52 8.65 4.61
N ARG A 138 -26.32 8.24 3.35
CA ARG A 138 -27.10 8.72 2.19
C ARG A 138 -28.20 7.75 1.74
N GLY A 139 -28.31 6.58 2.37
CA GLY A 139 -29.41 5.63 2.19
C GLY A 139 -30.34 5.66 3.38
#